data_AF-A0A096MG70-F1
#
_entry.id   AF-A0A096MG70-F1
#
_cell.length_a   1.000
_cell.length_b   1.000
_cell.length_c   1.000
_cell.angle_alpha   90.00
_cell.angle_beta   90.00
_cell.angle_gamma   90.00
#
_symmetry.space_group_name_H-M   'P 1'
#
loop_
_entity.id
_entity.type
_entity.pdbx_description
1 polymer ?
#
loop_
_entity_poly.entity_id
_entity_poly.type
_entity_poly.pdbx_seq_one_letter_code
_entity_poly.pdbx_strand_id
1 'polypeptide(L)'
;VYILGSLLLTFIVLEVFMHRVFVYGSLKRGQPNYPYMTDRSNGKAEFLGTAVTVQKYPLVIATKYNLVFLLNLPGQGKRVHGEIYKVDEKMLKYLDWFEKVPTMYQRTAVELEVKMVDKMADKEEKLSPGSIMEAFVYSTTTYEPDWPSLPTYDNYDCNGDHGLKFVLRE
;
A
#
# COMPACT_ATOMS: atom_id res chain seq x y z
N VAL A 1 -29.92 44.71 19.01
CA VAL A 1 -30.38 43.51 19.74
C VAL A 1 -30.28 42.34 18.77
N TYR A 2 -29.29 41.44 19.00
CA TYR A 2 -28.97 40.14 18.36
C TYR A 2 -29.10 40.04 16.82
N ILE A 3 -28.06 40.04 15.96
CA ILE A 3 -26.77 39.32 15.87
C ILE A 3 -26.88 37.80 15.67
N LEU A 4 -26.51 37.40 14.43
CA LEU A 4 -26.01 36.12 13.90
C LEU A 4 -26.93 34.88 13.89
N GLY A 5 -27.62 34.70 12.77
CA GLY A 5 -28.05 33.40 12.25
C GLY A 5 -27.57 33.21 10.82
N SER A 6 -26.26 33.10 10.58
CA SER A 6 -25.75 32.78 9.22
C SER A 6 -24.30 32.24 9.18
N LEU A 7 -23.73 31.78 10.29
CA LEU A 7 -22.32 31.38 10.33
C LEU A 7 -22.09 30.01 11.00
N LEU A 8 -23.03 29.08 10.84
CA LEU A 8 -22.84 27.69 11.28
C LEU A 8 -22.75 26.70 10.10
N LEU A 9 -22.68 27.20 8.86
CA LEU A 9 -22.72 26.38 7.64
C LEU A 9 -21.43 26.41 6.81
N THR A 10 -20.30 26.88 7.38
CA THR A 10 -19.10 27.15 6.56
C THR A 10 -17.80 26.52 7.06
N PHE A 11 -17.81 25.61 8.04
CA PHE A 11 -16.59 24.89 8.43
C PHE A 11 -16.89 23.49 9.00
N ILE A 12 -17.66 22.67 8.26
CA ILE A 12 -17.26 21.26 8.23
C ILE A 12 -16.00 21.27 7.36
N VAL A 13 -14.85 21.56 7.97
CA VAL A 13 -13.60 21.05 7.44
C VAL A 13 -13.88 19.56 7.33
N LEU A 14 -14.06 19.06 6.10
CA LEU A 14 -13.96 17.64 5.82
C LEU A 14 -12.65 17.24 6.48
N GLU A 15 -12.73 16.63 7.66
CA GLU A 15 -11.59 16.04 8.31
C GLU A 15 -11.13 15.00 7.29
N VAL A 16 -10.08 15.35 6.54
CA VAL A 16 -9.61 14.50 5.46
C VAL A 16 -8.93 13.35 6.17
N PHE A 17 -9.69 12.28 6.44
CA PHE A 17 -9.15 11.09 7.06
C PHE A 17 -8.02 10.58 6.16
N MET A 18 -6.82 10.67 6.71
CA MET A 18 -5.60 10.20 6.08
C MET A 18 -5.37 8.77 6.51
N HIS A 19 -5.14 7.89 5.54
CA HIS A 19 -4.88 6.49 5.77
C HIS A 19 -3.44 6.17 5.42
N ARG A 20 -2.84 5.23 6.15
CA ARG A 20 -1.51 4.74 5.80
C ARG A 20 -1.65 3.48 4.98
N VAL A 21 -1.02 3.45 3.83
CA VAL A 21 -1.01 2.30 2.92
C VAL A 21 0.43 1.91 2.65
N PHE A 22 0.71 0.62 2.80
CA PHE A 22 1.98 0.01 2.49
C PHE A 22 1.88 -0.71 1.14
N VAL A 23 2.74 -0.29 0.21
CA VAL A 23 2.83 -0.87 -1.13
C VAL A 23 4.14 -1.63 -1.27
N TYR A 24 4.05 -2.88 -1.75
CA TYR A 24 5.19 -3.79 -1.90
C TYR A 24 5.45 -4.19 -3.36
N GLY A 25 4.44 -4.01 -4.23
CA GLY A 25 4.42 -4.51 -5.61
C GLY A 25 4.52 -3.40 -6.66
N SER A 26 3.66 -3.48 -7.68
CA SER A 26 3.70 -2.62 -8.86
C SER A 26 3.43 -1.13 -8.60
N LEU A 27 2.88 -0.77 -7.43
CA LEU A 27 2.58 0.61 -7.05
C LEU A 27 3.78 1.36 -6.44
N LYS A 28 4.90 0.68 -6.14
CA LYS A 28 6.12 1.33 -5.62
C LYS A 28 6.74 2.28 -6.65
N ARG A 29 7.54 3.25 -6.19
CA ARG A 29 8.37 4.09 -7.08
C ARG A 29 9.22 3.24 -8.03
N GLY A 30 9.27 3.67 -9.29
CA GLY A 30 9.99 2.96 -10.35
C GLY A 30 9.30 1.70 -10.87
N GLN A 31 8.14 1.32 -10.32
CA GLN A 31 7.35 0.19 -10.79
C GLN A 31 6.21 0.63 -11.73
N PRO A 32 5.65 -0.28 -12.56
CA PRO A 32 4.80 0.09 -13.69
C PRO A 32 3.52 0.86 -13.32
N ASN A 33 2.95 0.62 -12.14
CA ASN A 33 1.68 1.21 -11.70
C ASN A 33 1.88 2.43 -10.78
N TYR A 34 3.13 2.86 -10.54
CA TYR A 34 3.42 4.09 -9.78
C TYR A 34 2.68 5.35 -10.28
N PRO A 35 2.47 5.57 -11.61
CA PRO A 35 1.74 6.74 -12.08
C PRO A 35 0.36 6.93 -11.43
N TYR A 36 -0.34 5.84 -11.08
CA TYR A 36 -1.64 5.90 -10.41
C TYR A 36 -1.57 6.48 -8.99
N MET A 37 -0.44 6.32 -8.29
CA MET A 37 -0.20 6.93 -6.98
C MET A 37 0.01 8.44 -7.08
N THR A 38 0.48 8.94 -8.23
CA THR A 38 0.79 10.36 -8.43
C THR A 38 -0.29 11.15 -9.15
N ASP A 39 -1.26 10.46 -9.76
CA ASP A 39 -2.38 11.08 -10.45
C ASP A 39 -3.36 11.70 -9.46
N ARG A 40 -3.42 13.04 -9.44
CA ARG A 40 -4.30 13.82 -8.56
C ARG A 40 -5.79 13.59 -8.84
N SER A 41 -6.15 13.05 -10.00
CA SER A 41 -7.52 12.67 -10.31
C SER A 41 -7.97 11.46 -9.48
N ASN A 42 -7.05 10.61 -9.02
CA ASN A 42 -7.33 9.46 -8.16
C ASN A 42 -7.39 9.83 -6.67
N GLY A 43 -6.80 10.96 -6.27
CA GLY A 43 -6.73 11.44 -4.88
C GLY A 43 -5.33 11.90 -4.53
N LYS A 44 -5.04 12.03 -3.23
CA LYS A 44 -3.72 12.43 -2.71
C LYS A 44 -3.01 11.21 -2.15
N ALA A 45 -1.75 11.02 -2.53
CA ALA A 45 -0.82 10.09 -1.90
C ALA A 45 0.52 10.79 -1.62
N GLU A 46 0.94 10.79 -0.36
CA GLU A 46 2.20 11.37 0.09
C GLU A 46 3.12 10.26 0.57
N PHE A 47 4.31 10.18 0.01
CA PHE A 47 5.31 9.22 0.44
C PHE A 47 5.82 9.59 1.84
N LEU A 48 5.78 8.63 2.75
CA LEU A 48 6.24 8.82 4.13
C LEU A 48 7.61 8.21 4.37
N GLY A 49 7.97 7.17 3.63
CA GLY A 49 9.19 6.43 3.88
C GLY A 49 9.18 5.00 3.35
N THR A 50 10.25 4.28 3.66
CA THR A 50 10.35 2.85 3.38
C THR A 50 10.20 2.05 4.66
N ALA A 51 9.65 0.85 4.54
CA ALA A 51 9.46 -0.05 5.65
C ALA A 51 9.57 -1.51 5.21
N VAL A 52 9.56 -2.38 6.19
CA VAL A 52 9.51 -3.82 6.01
C VAL A 52 8.49 -4.41 6.97
N THR A 53 7.74 -5.42 6.55
CA THR A 53 6.77 -6.09 7.42
C THR A 53 7.45 -6.65 8.67
N VAL A 54 6.82 -6.53 9.84
CA VAL A 54 7.32 -7.16 11.08
C VAL A 54 7.22 -8.67 10.95
N GLN A 55 6.03 -9.15 10.62
CA GLN A 55 5.79 -10.56 10.31
C GLN A 55 6.33 -10.94 8.93
N LYS A 56 6.63 -12.23 8.76
CA LYS A 56 6.92 -12.79 7.44
C LYS A 56 5.62 -13.05 6.68
N TYR A 57 5.65 -12.85 5.37
CA TYR A 57 4.57 -13.24 4.46
C TYR A 57 5.15 -13.90 3.18
N PRO A 58 4.42 -14.83 2.56
CA PRO A 58 4.73 -15.27 1.20
C PRO A 58 4.38 -14.16 0.21
N LEU A 59 5.41 -13.53 -0.35
CA LEU A 59 5.28 -12.67 -1.53
C LEU A 59 5.63 -13.50 -2.77
N VAL A 60 4.64 -13.77 -3.60
CA VAL A 60 4.79 -14.68 -4.75
C VAL A 60 4.49 -13.94 -6.05
N ILE A 61 5.16 -14.34 -7.13
CA ILE A 61 4.82 -13.92 -8.49
C ILE A 61 4.03 -15.05 -9.12
N ALA A 62 2.80 -14.78 -9.53
CA ALA A 62 1.87 -15.79 -10.01
C ALA A 62 1.04 -15.30 -11.19
N THR A 63 0.20 -16.18 -11.72
CA THR A 63 -0.64 -16.02 -12.93
C THR A 63 0.18 -15.85 -14.22
N LYS A 64 -0.49 -15.99 -15.37
CA LYS A 64 0.13 -15.74 -16.69
C LYS A 64 0.61 -14.29 -16.91
N TYR A 65 0.22 -13.35 -16.04
CA TYR A 65 0.56 -11.93 -16.14
C TYR A 65 1.72 -11.52 -15.21
N ASN A 66 2.33 -12.47 -14.48
CA ASN A 66 3.41 -12.23 -13.51
C ASN A 66 3.02 -11.16 -12.48
N LEU A 67 1.82 -11.29 -11.93
CA LEU A 67 1.31 -10.42 -10.88
C LEU A 67 1.88 -10.84 -9.53
N VAL A 68 2.08 -9.86 -8.67
CA VAL A 68 2.70 -10.06 -7.36
C VAL A 68 1.61 -10.13 -6.31
N PHE A 69 1.57 -11.20 -5.54
CA PHE A 69 0.60 -11.39 -4.48
C PHE A 69 1.28 -11.54 -3.13
N LEU A 70 0.83 -10.78 -2.14
CA LEU A 70 1.13 -11.01 -0.74
C LEU A 70 0.05 -11.94 -0.16
N LEU A 71 0.39 -13.20 0.08
CA LEU A 71 -0.54 -14.16 0.66
C LEU A 71 -0.71 -13.85 2.14
N ASN A 72 -1.95 -13.80 2.64
CA ASN A 72 -2.24 -13.54 4.04
C ASN A 72 -1.99 -14.79 4.91
N LEU A 73 -0.72 -15.19 4.98
CA LEU A 73 -0.19 -16.32 5.74
C LEU A 73 0.92 -15.81 6.67
N PRO A 74 0.58 -15.07 7.74
CA PRO A 74 1.56 -14.46 8.63
C PRO A 74 2.47 -15.52 9.25
N GLY A 75 3.77 -15.21 9.33
CA GLY A 75 4.81 -16.09 9.86
C GLY A 75 5.50 -16.96 8.79
N GLN A 76 4.97 -17.02 7.57
CA GLN A 76 5.55 -17.79 6.45
C GLN A 76 6.30 -16.90 5.46
N GLY A 77 7.17 -17.46 4.63
CA GLY A 77 7.90 -16.69 3.61
C GLY A 77 8.98 -15.76 4.19
N LYS A 78 8.98 -14.49 3.77
CA LYS A 78 10.02 -13.50 4.11
C LYS A 78 9.41 -12.22 4.67
N ARG A 79 10.23 -11.39 5.32
CA ARG A 79 9.83 -10.03 5.65
C ARG A 79 9.85 -9.22 4.35
N VAL A 80 8.76 -8.52 4.05
CA VAL A 80 8.56 -7.88 2.75
C VAL A 80 8.86 -6.39 2.83
N HIS A 81 9.74 -5.93 1.94
CA HIS A 81 10.14 -4.54 1.78
C HIS A 81 9.16 -3.78 0.90
N GLY A 82 8.90 -2.53 1.26
CA GLY A 82 8.01 -1.66 0.52
C GLY A 82 8.06 -0.21 0.98
N GLU A 83 7.05 0.53 0.56
CA GLU A 83 6.92 1.96 0.75
C GLU A 83 5.63 2.28 1.50
N ILE A 84 5.70 3.25 2.41
CA ILE A 84 4.55 3.75 3.16
C ILE A 84 4.08 5.05 2.51
N TYR A 85 2.77 5.13 2.26
CA TYR A 85 2.10 6.31 1.77
C TYR A 85 0.99 6.74 2.73
N LYS A 86 0.85 8.06 2.91
CA LYS A 86 -0.31 8.71 3.51
C LYS A 86 -1.26 9.07 2.38
N VAL A 87 -2.46 8.50 2.38
CA VAL A 87 -3.43 8.67 1.31
C VAL A 87 -4.74 9.26 1.82
N ASP A 88 -5.41 10.05 1.00
CA ASP A 88 -6.77 10.50 1.31
C ASP A 88 -7.81 9.41 1.04
N GLU A 89 -9.03 9.62 1.56
CA GLU A 89 -10.15 8.70 1.36
C GLU A 89 -10.46 8.43 -0.12
N LYS A 90 -10.23 9.43 -0.99
CA LYS A 90 -10.45 9.30 -2.43
C LYS A 90 -9.46 8.33 -3.07
N MET A 91 -8.18 8.49 -2.76
CA MET A 91 -7.11 7.60 -3.20
C MET A 91 -7.30 6.20 -2.63
N LEU A 92 -7.68 6.07 -1.36
CA LEU A 92 -7.94 4.76 -0.76
C LEU A 92 -9.05 4.00 -1.51
N LYS A 93 -10.16 4.67 -1.85
CA LYS A 93 -11.24 4.08 -2.65
C LYS A 93 -10.80 3.71 -4.06
N TYR A 94 -9.97 4.55 -4.68
CA TYR A 94 -9.39 4.24 -5.98
C TYR A 94 -8.53 2.97 -5.92
N LEU A 95 -7.67 2.86 -4.93
CA LEU A 95 -6.82 1.68 -4.71
C LEU A 95 -7.65 0.42 -4.45
N ASP A 96 -8.71 0.52 -3.64
CA ASP A 96 -9.63 -0.60 -3.39
C ASP A 96 -10.29 -1.09 -4.69
N TRP A 97 -10.71 -0.18 -5.58
CA TRP A 97 -11.24 -0.53 -6.91
C TRP A 97 -10.16 -1.13 -7.81
N PHE A 98 -8.98 -0.52 -7.86
CA PHE A 98 -7.86 -0.93 -8.71
C PHE A 98 -7.37 -2.36 -8.37
N GLU A 99 -7.24 -2.65 -7.07
CA GLU A 99 -6.86 -3.96 -6.54
C GLU A 99 -8.06 -4.94 -6.47
N LYS A 100 -9.23 -4.55 -7.00
CA LYS A 100 -10.44 -5.38 -7.07
C LYS A 100 -10.86 -5.97 -5.72
N VAL A 101 -10.82 -5.16 -4.66
CA VAL A 101 -11.29 -5.56 -3.32
C VAL A 101 -12.81 -5.80 -3.34
N PRO A 102 -13.33 -6.88 -2.70
CA PRO A 102 -12.63 -7.90 -1.91
C PRO A 102 -12.28 -9.18 -2.71
N THR A 103 -12.41 -9.16 -4.03
CA THR A 103 -12.37 -10.37 -4.88
C THR A 103 -10.96 -10.87 -5.21
N MET A 104 -10.02 -9.98 -5.52
CA MET A 104 -8.64 -10.35 -5.88
C MET A 104 -7.69 -10.17 -4.69
N TYR A 105 -7.78 -8.99 -4.08
CA TYR A 105 -7.13 -8.66 -2.82
C TYR A 105 -8.18 -8.29 -1.78
N GLN A 106 -7.74 -8.26 -0.53
CA GLN A 106 -8.45 -7.72 0.61
C GLN A 106 -7.54 -6.69 1.28
N ARG A 107 -8.12 -5.56 1.69
CA ARG A 107 -7.40 -4.55 2.46
C ARG A 107 -7.33 -4.98 3.92
N THR A 108 -6.13 -5.30 4.39
CA THR A 108 -5.85 -5.77 5.76
C THR A 108 -4.86 -4.83 6.44
N ALA A 109 -4.83 -4.81 7.77
CA ALA A 109 -3.81 -4.07 8.52
C ALA A 109 -2.59 -4.96 8.81
N VAL A 110 -1.39 -4.39 8.77
CA VAL A 110 -0.13 -5.07 9.13
C VAL A 110 0.79 -4.15 9.93
N GLU A 111 1.60 -4.75 10.80
CA GLU A 111 2.69 -4.05 11.48
C GLU A 111 3.94 -3.97 10.60
N LEU A 112 4.55 -2.78 10.57
CA LEU A 112 5.69 -2.43 9.75
C LEU A 112 6.80 -1.85 10.62
N GLU A 113 8.02 -2.31 10.39
CA GLU A 113 9.22 -1.68 10.92
C GLU A 113 9.70 -0.62 9.92
N VAL A 114 9.67 0.64 10.32
CA VAL A 114 10.10 1.77 9.49
C VAL A 114 11.61 1.73 9.27
N LYS A 115 12.07 1.84 8.02
CA LYS A 115 13.49 1.81 7.67
C LYS A 115 14.04 3.18 7.34
N MET A 116 13.31 3.96 6.57
CA MET A 116 13.63 5.35 6.25
C MET A 116 12.38 6.18 6.34
N VAL A 117 12.54 7.44 6.76
CA VAL A 117 11.46 8.43 6.78
C VAL A 117 11.82 9.52 5.77
N ASP A 118 10.86 9.95 4.99
CA ASP A 118 11.05 11.06 4.07
C ASP A 118 11.29 12.36 4.86
N LYS A 119 12.27 13.15 4.44
CA LYS A 119 12.61 14.43 5.10
C LYS A 119 11.47 15.45 4.98
N MET A 120 10.61 15.26 3.99
CA MET A 120 9.43 16.08 3.71
C MET A 120 8.15 15.52 4.34
N ALA A 121 8.19 14.35 4.99
CA ALA A 121 7.04 13.86 5.72
C ALA A 121 6.64 14.87 6.81
N ASP A 122 5.33 15.08 7.00
CA ASP A 122 4.79 16.01 7.99
C ASP A 122 5.49 15.79 9.34
N LYS A 123 6.04 16.85 9.94
CA LYS A 123 6.72 16.78 11.26
C LYS A 123 5.81 16.26 12.38
N GLU A 124 4.50 16.25 12.15
CA GLU A 124 3.50 15.68 13.06
C GLU A 124 3.48 14.14 13.02
N GLU A 125 3.87 13.52 11.90
CA GLU A 125 4.10 12.09 11.87
C GLU A 125 5.39 11.76 12.61
N LYS A 126 5.24 11.24 13.84
CA LYS A 126 6.32 10.72 14.67
C LYS A 126 6.88 9.39 14.13
N LEU A 127 7.19 9.34 12.84
CA LEU A 127 7.90 8.22 12.25
C LEU A 127 9.39 8.37 12.51
N SER A 128 10.01 7.28 12.94
CA SER A 128 11.46 7.21 13.08
C SER A 128 11.97 5.85 12.60
N PRO A 129 13.16 5.77 12.01
CA PRO A 129 13.78 4.49 11.69
C PRO A 129 13.80 3.56 12.92
N GLY A 130 13.37 2.31 12.74
CA GLY A 130 13.23 1.30 13.79
C GLY A 130 11.91 1.33 14.55
N SER A 131 11.09 2.39 14.41
CA SER A 131 9.74 2.40 15.00
C SER A 131 8.81 1.40 14.29
N ILE A 132 7.84 0.88 15.04
CA ILE A 132 6.79 0.01 14.52
C ILE A 132 5.52 0.85 14.32
N MET A 133 4.84 0.64 13.20
CA MET A 133 3.53 1.22 12.96
C MET A 133 2.58 0.24 12.27
N GLU A 134 1.28 0.53 12.36
CA GLU A 134 0.26 -0.13 11.56
C GLU A 134 -0.01 0.64 10.26
N ALA A 135 -0.20 -0.09 9.16
CA ALA A 135 -0.72 0.45 7.90
C ALA A 135 -1.57 -0.59 7.17
N PHE A 136 -2.45 -0.13 6.29
CA PHE A 136 -3.17 -0.99 5.37
C PHE A 136 -2.24 -1.57 4.31
N VAL A 137 -2.52 -2.81 3.90
CA VAL A 137 -1.87 -3.49 2.79
C VAL A 137 -2.92 -4.28 2.02
N TYR A 138 -2.72 -4.42 0.71
CA TYR A 138 -3.52 -5.32 -0.13
C TYR A 138 -2.90 -6.72 -0.07
N SER A 139 -3.47 -7.59 0.76
CA SER A 139 -3.08 -9.00 0.84
C SER A 139 -4.18 -9.87 0.23
N THR A 140 -3.94 -11.17 0.04
CA THR A 140 -4.95 -12.07 -0.52
C THR A 140 -5.10 -13.36 0.28
N THR A 141 -6.35 -13.75 0.48
CA THR A 141 -6.79 -15.07 0.98
C THR A 141 -7.43 -15.92 -0.13
N THR A 142 -7.54 -15.35 -1.33
CA THR A 142 -8.17 -15.93 -2.52
C THR A 142 -7.08 -16.23 -3.56
N TYR A 143 -6.43 -17.38 -3.41
CA TYR A 143 -5.32 -17.82 -4.25
C TYR A 143 -5.44 -19.31 -4.59
N GLU A 144 -4.74 -19.75 -5.63
CA GLU A 144 -4.70 -21.17 -6.01
C GLU A 144 -3.94 -22.02 -4.98
N PRO A 145 -4.31 -23.30 -4.76
CA PRO A 145 -3.72 -24.13 -3.71
C PRO A 145 -2.20 -24.33 -3.80
N ASP A 146 -1.60 -24.17 -4.97
CA ASP A 146 -0.17 -24.32 -5.22
C ASP A 146 0.64 -23.04 -4.92
N TRP A 147 -0.01 -21.87 -4.85
CA TRP A 147 0.68 -20.58 -4.64
C TRP A 147 1.53 -20.51 -3.37
N PRO A 148 1.11 -21.06 -2.21
CA PRO A 148 1.96 -21.07 -1.01
C PRO A 148 3.30 -21.80 -1.19
N SER A 149 3.42 -22.66 -2.21
CA SER A 149 4.65 -23.40 -2.53
C SER A 149 5.55 -22.69 -3.55
N LEU A 150 5.10 -21.57 -4.11
CA LEU A 150 5.90 -20.79 -5.07
C LEU A 150 7.11 -20.13 -4.39
N PRO A 151 8.15 -19.77 -5.18
CA PRO A 151 9.27 -18.98 -4.67
C PRO A 151 8.80 -17.69 -4.00
N THR A 152 9.36 -17.40 -2.83
CA THR A 152 9.03 -16.21 -2.04
C THR A 152 10.11 -15.15 -2.13
N TYR A 153 9.66 -13.91 -2.33
CA TYR A 153 10.51 -12.74 -2.49
C TYR A 153 10.41 -11.84 -1.24
N ASP A 154 11.47 -11.09 -0.95
CA ASP A 154 11.48 -10.05 0.09
C ASP A 154 11.29 -8.66 -0.51
N ASN A 155 11.64 -8.45 -1.78
CA ASN A 155 11.46 -7.20 -2.49
C ASN A 155 11.10 -7.48 -3.96
N TYR A 156 9.93 -7.01 -4.41
CA TYR A 156 9.53 -7.11 -5.81
C TYR A 156 10.17 -6.03 -6.68
N ASP A 157 10.61 -6.40 -7.88
CA ASP A 157 10.97 -5.50 -8.97
C ASP A 157 10.52 -6.11 -10.31
N CYS A 158 9.73 -5.41 -11.12
CA CYS A 158 9.27 -5.90 -12.42
C CYS A 158 10.41 -6.25 -13.40
N ASN A 159 11.60 -5.67 -13.20
CA ASN A 159 12.81 -5.94 -13.96
C ASN A 159 13.84 -6.78 -13.18
N GLY A 160 13.43 -7.41 -12.08
CA GLY A 160 14.32 -8.18 -11.23
C GLY A 160 14.87 -9.45 -11.88
N ASP A 161 15.89 -10.02 -11.24
CA ASP A 161 16.63 -11.19 -11.71
C ASP A 161 15.80 -12.48 -11.82
N HIS A 162 14.53 -12.45 -11.38
CA HIS A 162 13.59 -13.56 -11.55
C HIS A 162 13.16 -13.77 -13.01
N GLY A 163 13.42 -12.84 -13.92
CA GLY A 163 13.12 -12.97 -15.35
C GLY A 163 11.62 -12.91 -15.72
N LEU A 164 10.73 -12.98 -14.74
CA LEU A 164 9.27 -12.84 -14.88
C LEU A 164 8.86 -11.36 -15.05
N LYS A 165 8.93 -10.84 -16.28
CA LYS A 165 8.53 -9.45 -16.58
C LYS A 165 7.02 -9.25 -16.41
N PHE A 166 6.64 -8.12 -15.83
CA PHE A 166 5.23 -7.70 -15.72
C PHE A 166 4.57 -7.62 -17.09
N VAL A 167 3.37 -8.19 -17.22
CA VAL A 167 2.57 -8.14 -18.46
C VAL A 167 1.28 -7.39 -18.18
N LEU A 168 0.98 -6.38 -19.01
CA LEU A 168 -0.29 -5.65 -18.94
C LEU A 168 -1.45 -6.62 -19.16
N ARG A 169 -2.51 -6.46 -18.38
CA ARG A 169 -3.76 -7.21 -18.60
C ARG A 169 -4.42 -6.63 -19.86
N GLU A 170 -4.80 -7.50 -20.79
CA GLU A 170 -5.70 -7.17 -21.91
C GLU A 170 -7.11 -6.79 -21.40
#